data_AF-A0A453KDT3-F1
#
_entry.id   AF-A0A453KDT3-F1
#
_cell.length_a   1.000
_cell.length_b   1.000
_cell.length_c   1.000
_cell.angle_alpha   90.00
_cell.angle_beta   90.00
_cell.angle_gamma   90.00
#
_symmetry.space_group_name_H-M   'P 1'
#
loop_
_entity.id
_entity.type
_entity.pdbx_description
1 polymer ?
#
loop_
_entity_poly.entity_id
_entity_poly.type
_entity_poly.pdbx_seq_one_letter_code
_entity_poly.pdbx_strand_id
1 'polypeptide(L)'
;MSQTPKHRNSQQKSVLQSKLNKAGYRIIYTSKDEILARQYRFRLRGIDAQEMGMQYGKESQNALVNLIAGKSVMVYVYGQDQYDRCVGDIYCDGVFIQEQMLKEGHAWHYKIYDKCKEFAKWEMKARDARRGLWASDNPEKPWDWKRKHNVRNEASDNLDKTWEWRRKPHNARHQNTPIQVTLCT
;
A
#
# COMPACT_ATOMS: atom_id res chain seq x y z
N MET A 1 19.18 -24.51 -41.73
CA MET A 1 19.76 -23.37 -41.00
C MET A 1 19.43 -23.52 -39.52
N SER A 2 20.31 -24.16 -38.75
CA SER A 2 20.13 -24.41 -37.32
C SER A 2 20.51 -23.15 -36.53
N GLN A 3 19.57 -22.64 -35.72
CA GLN A 3 19.86 -21.56 -34.79
C GLN A 3 20.88 -22.05 -33.75
N THR A 4 21.92 -21.25 -33.50
CA THR A 4 23.02 -21.57 -32.58
C THR A 4 22.53 -21.75 -31.13
N PRO A 5 23.15 -22.64 -30.33
CA PRO A 5 22.66 -23.03 -29.00
C PRO A 5 22.45 -21.87 -28.00
N LYS A 6 23.27 -20.81 -28.10
CA LYS A 6 23.18 -19.61 -27.25
C LYS A 6 21.88 -18.81 -27.47
N HIS A 7 21.38 -18.76 -28.71
CA HIS A 7 20.21 -17.96 -29.07
C HIS A 7 18.88 -18.62 -28.63
N ARG A 8 18.80 -19.96 -28.68
CA ARG A 8 17.65 -20.75 -28.20
C ARG A 8 17.46 -20.61 -26.68
N ASN A 9 18.56 -20.59 -25.94
CA ASN A 9 18.56 -20.49 -24.49
C ASN A 9 18.11 -19.10 -23.99
N SER A 10 18.44 -18.04 -24.75
CA SER A 10 17.97 -16.67 -24.49
C SER A 10 16.46 -16.50 -24.73
N GLN A 11 15.94 -17.06 -25.82
CA GLN A 11 14.51 -17.01 -26.16
C GLN A 11 13.65 -17.76 -25.12
N GLN A 12 14.13 -18.92 -24.65
CA GLN A 12 13.44 -19.69 -23.60
C GLN A 12 13.44 -18.97 -22.25
N LYS A 13 14.56 -18.31 -21.89
CA LYS A 13 14.64 -17.45 -20.70
C LYS A 13 13.64 -16.29 -20.75
N SER A 14 13.51 -15.59 -21.88
CA SER A 14 12.57 -14.46 -21.99
C SER A 14 11.10 -14.89 -21.87
N VAL A 15 10.75 -16.04 -22.47
CA VAL A 15 9.40 -16.62 -22.36
C VAL A 15 9.09 -17.02 -20.92
N LEU A 16 10.03 -17.66 -20.24
CA LEU A 16 9.85 -18.03 -18.83
C LEU A 16 9.70 -16.79 -17.94
N GLN A 17 10.55 -15.77 -18.14
CA GLN A 17 10.45 -14.50 -17.40
C GLN A 17 9.09 -13.82 -17.60
N SER A 18 8.58 -13.81 -18.83
CA SER A 18 7.25 -13.27 -19.14
C SER A 18 6.13 -14.04 -18.42
N LYS A 19 6.21 -15.38 -18.38
CA LYS A 19 5.25 -16.22 -17.64
C LYS A 19 5.30 -15.96 -16.13
N LEU A 20 6.49 -15.83 -15.55
CA LEU A 20 6.66 -15.53 -14.12
C LEU A 20 6.08 -14.14 -13.78
N ASN A 21 6.41 -13.13 -14.59
CA ASN A 21 5.89 -11.77 -14.41
C ASN A 21 4.35 -11.75 -14.48
N LYS A 22 3.76 -12.46 -15.45
CA LYS A 22 2.30 -12.60 -15.59
C LYS A 22 1.66 -13.31 -14.40
N ALA A 23 2.37 -14.23 -13.76
CA ALA A 23 1.93 -14.89 -12.53
C ALA A 23 2.21 -14.07 -11.26
N GLY A 24 2.78 -12.86 -11.38
CA GLY A 24 3.09 -11.96 -10.26
C GLY A 24 4.42 -12.27 -9.56
N TYR A 25 5.25 -13.13 -10.14
CA TYR A 25 6.57 -13.46 -9.61
C TYR A 25 7.66 -12.60 -10.24
N ARG A 26 8.71 -12.33 -9.46
CA ARG A 26 9.92 -11.62 -9.87
C ARG A 26 11.13 -12.33 -9.28
N ILE A 27 12.26 -12.27 -9.98
CA ILE A 27 13.53 -12.74 -9.46
C ILE A 27 14.22 -11.55 -8.80
N ILE A 28 14.58 -11.70 -7.53
CA ILE A 28 15.36 -10.74 -6.76
C ILE A 28 16.77 -11.31 -6.64
N TYR A 29 17.74 -10.56 -7.14
CA TYR A 29 19.15 -10.93 -7.06
C TYR A 29 19.73 -10.32 -5.79
N THR A 30 20.31 -11.16 -4.94
CA THR A 30 21.11 -10.74 -3.80
C THR A 30 22.58 -11.02 -4.09
N SER A 31 23.48 -10.55 -3.21
CA SER A 31 24.92 -10.83 -3.35
C SER A 31 25.29 -12.32 -3.32
N LYS A 32 24.40 -13.19 -2.82
CA LYS A 32 24.65 -14.62 -2.63
C LYS A 32 23.68 -15.51 -3.40
N ASP A 33 22.43 -15.09 -3.56
CA ASP A 33 21.35 -15.94 -4.04
C ASP A 33 20.42 -15.23 -5.05
N GLU A 34 19.79 -16.04 -5.92
CA GLU A 34 18.65 -15.65 -6.74
C GLU A 34 17.35 -16.11 -6.06
N ILE A 35 16.49 -15.17 -5.68
CA ILE A 35 15.26 -15.44 -4.94
C ILE A 35 14.06 -15.23 -5.85
N LEU A 36 13.23 -16.26 -6.03
CA LEU A 36 11.93 -16.11 -6.67
C LEU A 36 10.92 -15.57 -5.64
N ALA A 37 10.49 -14.32 -5.81
CA ALA A 37 9.57 -13.64 -4.92
C ALA A 37 8.26 -13.29 -5.64
N ARG A 38 7.14 -13.32 -4.92
CA ARG A 38 5.86 -12.83 -5.45
C ARG A 38 5.67 -11.38 -5.03
N GLN A 39 5.34 -10.52 -5.99
CA GLN A 39 5.04 -9.12 -5.71
C GLN A 39 3.58 -8.97 -5.28
N TYR A 40 3.37 -8.33 -4.14
CA TYR A 40 2.05 -7.94 -3.65
C TYR A 40 1.92 -6.42 -3.62
N ARG A 41 0.73 -5.93 -3.95
CA ARG A 41 0.37 -4.51 -3.82
C ARG A 41 -0.65 -4.39 -2.71
N PHE A 42 -0.34 -3.59 -1.69
CA PHE A 42 -1.23 -3.37 -0.55
C PHE A 42 -1.76 -1.95 -0.51
N ARG A 43 -3.03 -1.80 -0.13
CA ARG A 43 -3.63 -0.54 0.28
C ARG A 43 -3.86 -0.60 1.79
N LEU A 44 -3.30 0.37 2.51
CA LEU A 44 -3.55 0.53 3.94
C LEU A 44 -5.02 0.88 4.16
N ARG A 45 -5.72 0.06 4.95
CA ARG A 45 -7.13 0.26 5.23
C ARG A 45 -7.33 1.53 6.06
N GLY A 46 -8.35 2.30 5.71
CA GLY A 46 -8.85 3.43 6.50
C GLY A 46 -8.01 4.71 6.47
N ILE A 47 -6.87 4.72 5.77
CA ILE A 47 -6.04 5.92 5.62
C ILE A 47 -5.77 6.24 4.14
N ASP A 48 -5.51 7.51 3.86
CA ASP A 48 -5.04 7.98 2.55
C ASP A 48 -3.88 8.97 2.76
N ALA A 49 -2.72 8.68 2.19
CA ALA A 49 -1.52 9.52 2.31
C ALA A 49 -1.46 10.55 1.17
N GLN A 50 -0.62 11.57 1.33
CA GLN A 50 -0.40 12.54 0.25
C GLN A 50 0.24 11.87 -0.97
N GLU A 51 -0.24 12.23 -2.15
CA GLU A 51 0.31 11.71 -3.42
C GLU A 51 1.69 12.29 -3.68
N MET A 52 2.54 11.59 -4.44
CA MET A 52 3.93 12.03 -4.70
C MET A 52 4.05 13.43 -5.31
N GLY A 53 3.04 13.88 -6.07
CA GLY A 53 2.98 15.23 -6.65
C GLY A 53 2.40 16.30 -5.71
N MET A 54 1.97 15.93 -4.51
CA MET A 54 1.41 16.84 -3.51
C MET A 54 2.47 17.28 -2.49
N GLN A 55 2.21 18.41 -1.84
CA GLN A 55 2.97 18.81 -0.65
C GLN A 55 2.88 17.70 0.42
N TYR A 56 4.01 17.35 1.04
CA TYR A 56 4.16 16.23 1.98
C TYR A 56 4.05 14.82 1.39
N GLY A 57 3.99 14.67 0.06
CA GLY A 57 3.93 13.35 -0.60
C GLY A 57 5.18 12.51 -0.33
N LYS A 58 6.36 13.09 -0.53
CA LYS A 58 7.65 12.41 -0.32
C LYS A 58 7.88 12.10 1.16
N GLU A 59 7.49 13.01 2.04
CA GLU A 59 7.58 12.89 3.49
C GLU A 59 6.70 11.73 3.99
N SER A 60 5.49 11.60 3.46
CA SER A 60 4.59 10.50 3.78
C SER A 60 5.14 9.15 3.29
N GLN A 61 5.72 9.12 2.08
CA GLN A 61 6.40 7.93 1.56
C GLN A 61 7.59 7.53 2.46
N ASN A 62 8.45 8.49 2.79
CA ASN A 62 9.63 8.25 3.61
C ASN A 62 9.26 7.75 5.01
N ALA A 63 8.22 8.32 5.64
CA ALA A 63 7.72 7.85 6.92
C ALA A 63 7.31 6.38 6.87
N LEU A 64 6.53 6.00 5.85
CA LEU A 64 6.15 4.60 5.67
C LEU A 64 7.38 3.70 5.47
N VAL A 65 8.30 4.08 4.57
CA VAL A 65 9.52 3.32 4.29
C VAL A 65 10.35 3.14 5.57
N ASN A 66 10.55 4.19 6.36
CA ASN A 66 11.32 4.11 7.61
C ASN A 66 10.69 3.16 8.64
N LEU A 67 9.36 3.01 8.63
CA LEU A 67 8.67 2.09 9.53
C LEU A 67 8.87 0.61 9.15
N ILE A 68 8.97 0.30 7.85
CA ILE A 68 8.84 -1.08 7.33
C ILE A 68 10.05 -1.60 6.54
N ALA A 69 10.96 -0.74 6.09
CA ALA A 69 12.05 -1.12 5.20
C ALA A 69 13.02 -2.11 5.88
N GLY A 70 13.40 -3.15 5.13
CA GLY A 70 14.30 -4.19 5.63
C GLY A 70 13.68 -5.11 6.69
N LYS A 71 12.37 -5.00 6.96
CA LYS A 71 11.68 -5.77 8.00
C LYS A 71 10.65 -6.71 7.41
N SER A 72 10.28 -7.73 8.20
CA SER A 72 9.08 -8.51 7.95
C SER A 72 7.86 -7.80 8.51
N VAL A 73 6.78 -7.82 7.75
CA VAL A 73 5.49 -7.26 8.13
C VAL A 73 4.43 -8.34 8.17
N MET A 74 3.52 -8.23 9.12
CA MET A 74 2.32 -9.04 9.22
C MET A 74 1.15 -8.26 8.62
N VAL A 75 0.46 -8.85 7.65
CA VAL A 75 -0.66 -8.20 6.96
C VAL A 75 -1.95 -8.98 7.18
N TYR A 76 -2.95 -8.30 7.74
CA TYR A 76 -4.32 -8.79 7.83
C TYR A 76 -5.12 -8.31 6.61
N VAL A 77 -5.33 -9.20 5.65
CA VAL A 77 -6.01 -8.87 4.39
C VAL A 77 -7.52 -9.02 4.55
N TYR A 78 -8.26 -7.97 4.19
CA TYR A 78 -9.73 -7.93 4.25
C TYR A 78 -10.39 -8.20 2.90
N GLY A 79 -9.69 -7.93 1.80
CA GLY A 79 -10.18 -8.12 0.44
C GLY A 79 -9.22 -7.51 -0.58
N GLN A 80 -9.68 -7.46 -1.84
CA GLN A 80 -8.98 -6.77 -2.92
C GLN A 80 -9.85 -5.61 -3.44
N ASP A 81 -9.22 -4.52 -3.85
CA ASP A 81 -9.88 -3.42 -4.53
C ASP A 81 -9.85 -3.59 -6.06
N GLN A 82 -10.60 -2.76 -6.79
CA GLN A 82 -10.65 -2.74 -8.26
C GLN A 82 -9.31 -2.54 -8.97
N TYR A 83 -8.26 -2.17 -8.24
CA TYR A 83 -6.91 -1.96 -8.78
C TYR A 83 -6.00 -3.16 -8.48
N ASP A 84 -6.59 -4.30 -8.12
CA ASP A 84 -5.93 -5.54 -7.72
C ASP A 84 -4.97 -5.36 -6.53
N ARG A 85 -5.26 -4.39 -5.65
CA ARG A 85 -4.52 -4.20 -4.40
C ARG A 85 -5.21 -4.93 -3.26
N CYS A 86 -4.44 -5.64 -2.46
CA CYS A 86 -4.93 -6.20 -1.21
C CYS A 86 -5.17 -5.06 -0.21
N VAL A 87 -6.39 -4.95 0.31
CA VAL A 87 -6.73 -3.98 1.36
C VAL A 87 -6.50 -4.62 2.71
N GLY A 88 -5.66 -4.00 3.55
CA GLY A 88 -5.18 -4.64 4.77
C GLY A 88 -4.76 -3.72 5.90
N ASP A 89 -4.69 -4.30 7.09
CA ASP A 89 -4.01 -3.74 8.26
C ASP A 89 -2.60 -4.31 8.32
N ILE A 90 -1.60 -3.44 8.49
CA ILE A 90 -0.18 -3.82 8.50
C ILE A 90 0.41 -3.61 9.89
N TYR A 91 1.09 -4.64 10.38
CA TYR A 91 1.87 -4.62 11.60
C TYR A 91 3.33 -4.92 11.28
N CYS A 92 4.24 -4.19 11.91
CA CYS A 92 5.68 -4.43 11.83
C CYS A 92 6.26 -4.39 13.23
N ASP A 93 6.96 -5.44 13.66
CA ASP A 93 7.51 -5.55 15.02
C ASP A 93 6.46 -5.29 16.14
N GLY A 94 5.21 -5.72 15.92
CA GLY A 94 4.08 -5.47 16.83
C GLY A 94 3.48 -4.06 16.79
N VAL A 95 4.06 -3.15 15.99
CA VAL A 95 3.57 -1.78 15.80
C VAL A 95 2.52 -1.75 14.68
N PHE A 96 1.37 -1.14 14.95
CA PHE A 96 0.35 -0.91 13.94
C PHE A 96 0.73 0.29 13.05
N ILE A 97 0.99 0.03 11.77
CA ILE A 97 1.58 1.03 10.88
C ILE A 97 0.64 2.20 10.61
N GLN A 98 -0.66 1.94 10.42
CA GLN A 98 -1.64 3.01 10.18
C GLN A 98 -1.78 3.96 11.38
N GLU A 99 -1.61 3.46 12.60
CA GLU A 99 -1.59 4.30 13.80
C GLU A 99 -0.43 5.29 13.78
N GLN A 100 0.79 4.83 13.47
CA GLN A 100 1.96 5.71 13.42
C GLN A 100 1.82 6.78 12.34
N MET A 101 1.42 6.36 11.14
CA MET A 101 1.17 7.27 10.01
C MET A 101 0.17 8.38 10.36
N LEU A 102 -0.91 8.06 11.10
CA LEU A 102 -1.89 9.05 11.54
C LEU A 102 -1.37 9.94 12.67
N LYS A 103 -0.71 9.37 13.69
CA LYS A 103 -0.19 10.11 14.85
C LYS A 103 0.92 11.10 14.52
N GLU A 104 1.68 10.81 13.46
CA GLU A 104 2.78 11.65 12.97
C GLU A 104 2.32 12.62 11.87
N GLY A 105 1.07 12.52 11.41
CA GLY A 105 0.52 13.43 10.40
C GLY A 105 1.02 13.14 8.98
N HIS A 106 1.25 11.86 8.65
CA HIS A 106 1.66 11.39 7.32
C HIS A 106 0.51 10.78 6.52
N ALA A 107 -0.71 10.77 7.07
CA ALA A 107 -1.90 10.34 6.37
C ALA A 107 -3.16 11.01 6.91
N TRP A 108 -4.20 11.00 6.08
CA TRP A 108 -5.56 11.40 6.43
C TRP A 108 -6.36 10.19 6.89
N HIS A 109 -7.28 10.38 7.84
CA HIS A 109 -8.32 9.39 8.11
C HIS A 109 -9.33 9.41 6.97
N TYR A 110 -9.45 8.31 6.23
CA TYR A 110 -10.35 8.24 5.10
C TYR A 110 -11.77 7.88 5.54
N LYS A 111 -12.48 8.88 6.08
CA LYS A 111 -13.81 8.75 6.70
C LYS A 111 -14.91 8.16 5.82
N ILE A 112 -14.74 8.22 4.50
CA ILE A 112 -15.68 7.60 3.55
C ILE A 112 -15.66 6.07 3.68
N TYR A 113 -14.49 5.49 3.94
CA TYR A 113 -14.30 4.03 3.97
C TYR A 113 -14.10 3.46 5.36
N ASP A 114 -13.79 4.30 6.34
CA ASP A 114 -13.55 3.85 7.70
C ASP A 114 -14.19 4.80 8.71
N LYS A 115 -14.90 4.22 9.69
CA LYS A 115 -15.58 4.95 10.77
C LYS A 115 -14.94 4.69 12.14
N CYS A 116 -13.72 4.18 12.16
CA CYS A 116 -12.97 3.87 13.38
C CYS A 116 -12.74 5.17 14.17
N LYS A 117 -13.18 5.19 15.43
CA LYS A 117 -13.09 6.39 16.28
C LYS A 117 -11.62 6.67 16.65
N GLU A 118 -10.82 5.63 16.76
CA GLU A 118 -9.41 5.65 17.07
C GLU A 118 -8.61 6.38 15.99
N PHE A 119 -8.92 6.13 14.71
CA PHE A 119 -8.26 6.79 13.58
C PHE A 119 -8.53 8.29 13.58
N ALA A 120 -9.78 8.67 13.80
CA ALA A 120 -10.17 10.08 13.93
C ALA A 120 -9.47 10.75 15.12
N LYS A 121 -9.31 10.04 16.25
CA LYS A 121 -8.60 10.55 17.43
C LYS A 121 -7.11 10.75 17.17
N TRP A 122 -6.45 9.83 16.46
CA TRP A 122 -5.03 9.98 16.12
C TRP A 122 -4.80 11.12 15.14
N GLU A 123 -5.63 11.22 14.10
CA GLU A 123 -5.60 12.33 13.15
C GLU A 123 -5.77 13.68 13.86
N MET A 124 -6.77 13.80 14.72
CA MET A 124 -7.04 15.03 15.49
C MET A 124 -5.84 15.42 16.36
N LYS A 125 -5.22 14.46 17.08
CA LYS A 125 -4.03 14.74 17.88
C LYS A 125 -2.85 15.23 17.04
N ALA A 126 -2.67 14.70 15.83
CA ALA A 126 -1.61 15.14 14.93
C ALA A 126 -1.88 16.55 14.39
N ARG A 127 -3.15 16.89 14.13
CA ARG A 127 -3.60 18.24 13.75
C ARG A 127 -3.33 19.26 14.85
N ASP A 128 -3.78 18.97 16.07
CA ASP A 128 -3.61 19.86 17.23
C ASP A 128 -2.12 20.12 17.52
N ALA A 129 -1.28 19.12 17.29
CA ALA A 129 0.16 19.20 17.45
C ALA A 129 0.92 19.72 16.21
N ARG A 130 0.22 20.09 15.12
CA ARG A 130 0.78 20.56 13.84
C ARG A 130 1.89 19.67 13.28
N ARG A 131 1.72 18.33 13.35
CA ARG A 131 2.73 17.36 12.89
C ARG A 131 2.58 17.03 11.41
N GLY A 132 3.71 16.75 10.74
CA GLY A 132 3.72 16.30 9.36
C GLY A 132 2.97 17.26 8.44
N LEU A 133 1.99 16.74 7.70
CA LEU A 133 1.19 17.54 6.77
C LEU A 133 0.38 18.66 7.46
N TRP A 134 0.11 18.52 8.76
CA TRP A 134 -0.61 19.51 9.58
C TRP A 134 0.25 20.71 10.00
N ALA A 135 1.54 20.71 9.65
CA ALA A 135 2.36 21.90 9.77
C ALA A 135 1.93 23.01 8.79
N SER A 136 1.27 22.63 7.69
CA SER A 136 0.58 23.56 6.78
C SER A 136 -0.80 23.93 7.32
N ASP A 137 -1.24 25.17 7.09
CA ASP A 137 -2.52 25.68 7.62
C ASP A 137 -3.75 25.07 6.93
N ASN A 138 -3.64 24.75 5.64
CA ASN A 138 -4.73 24.16 4.88
C ASN A 138 -4.22 23.08 3.90
N PRO A 139 -3.75 21.94 4.43
CA PRO A 139 -3.27 20.85 3.59
C PRO A 139 -4.44 20.28 2.78
N GLU A 140 -4.23 20.12 1.47
CA GLU A 140 -5.23 19.53 0.58
C GLU A 140 -5.38 18.04 0.86
N LYS A 141 -6.61 17.53 0.78
CA LYS A 141 -6.89 16.09 0.92
C LYS A 141 -6.49 15.34 -0.36
N PRO A 142 -5.90 14.14 -0.26
CA PRO A 142 -5.48 13.38 -1.43
C PRO A 142 -6.61 13.09 -2.42
N TRP A 143 -7.80 12.73 -1.92
CA TRP A 143 -8.95 12.46 -2.78
C TRP A 143 -9.52 13.72 -3.46
N ASP A 144 -9.36 14.90 -2.87
CA ASP A 144 -9.74 16.16 -3.52
C ASP A 144 -8.75 16.49 -4.64
N TRP A 145 -7.44 16.33 -4.39
CA TRP A 145 -6.39 16.50 -5.40
C TRP A 145 -6.53 15.52 -6.57
N LYS A 146 -6.79 14.23 -6.28
CA LYS A 146 -7.03 13.20 -7.31
C LYS A 146 -8.18 13.59 -8.24
N ARG A 147 -9.30 14.07 -7.71
CA ARG A 147 -10.44 14.51 -8.54
C ARG A 147 -10.11 15.71 -9.42
N LYS A 148 -9.27 16.64 -8.94
CA LYS A 148 -8.83 17.80 -9.74
C LYS A 148 -7.86 17.42 -10.87
N HIS A 149 -7.00 16.43 -10.64
CA HIS A 149 -5.93 16.07 -11.58
C HIS A 149 -6.26 14.88 -12.49
N ASN A 150 -7.24 14.05 -12.13
CA ASN A 150 -7.72 12.95 -12.96
C ASN A 150 -9.01 13.33 -13.69
N VAL A 151 -8.89 14.05 -14.82
CA VAL A 151 -10.01 14.30 -15.77
C VAL A 151 -10.47 13.02 -16.49
N ARG A 152 -9.78 11.88 -16.28
CA ARG A 152 -10.14 10.58 -16.84
C ARG A 152 -10.19 9.54 -15.73
N ASN A 153 -11.38 9.37 -15.12
CA ASN A 153 -11.91 8.13 -14.53
C ASN A 153 -12.91 8.38 -13.38
N GLU A 154 -13.94 9.20 -13.62
CA GLU A 154 -15.10 9.28 -12.70
C GLU A 154 -15.79 7.91 -12.49
N ALA A 155 -15.65 7.00 -13.47
CA ALA A 155 -16.19 5.64 -13.39
C ALA A 155 -15.52 4.77 -12.32
N SER A 156 -14.23 4.97 -12.01
CA SER A 156 -13.51 4.18 -10.99
C SER A 156 -13.88 4.61 -9.58
N ASP A 157 -14.07 5.90 -9.34
CA ASP A 157 -14.49 6.41 -8.03
C ASP A 157 -15.92 5.97 -7.67
N ASN A 158 -16.79 5.78 -8.67
CA ASN A 158 -18.19 5.37 -8.45
C ASN A 158 -18.36 3.85 -8.21
N LEU A 159 -17.46 2.99 -8.74
CA LEU A 159 -17.44 1.55 -8.46
C LEU A 159 -16.75 1.17 -7.14
N ASP A 160 -16.24 2.17 -6.40
CA ASP A 160 -15.89 2.11 -4.98
C ASP A 160 -16.93 1.30 -4.16
N LYS A 161 -18.20 1.58 -4.44
CA LYS A 161 -19.33 1.49 -3.51
C LYS A 161 -19.80 0.08 -3.09
N THR A 162 -19.29 -0.98 -3.69
CA THR A 162 -19.92 -2.33 -3.62
C THR A 162 -19.27 -3.33 -2.67
N TRP A 163 -18.18 -3.01 -1.96
CA TRP A 163 -17.39 -4.06 -1.30
C TRP A 163 -17.72 -4.33 0.17
N GLU A 164 -17.84 -5.62 0.52
CA GLU A 164 -18.29 -6.13 1.82
C GLU A 164 -17.30 -5.91 2.99
N TRP A 165 -16.00 -5.69 2.72
CA TRP A 165 -15.00 -5.45 3.77
C TRP A 165 -15.29 -4.21 4.63
N ARG A 166 -16.11 -3.28 4.11
CA ARG A 166 -16.56 -2.04 4.77
C ARG A 166 -17.33 -2.26 6.09
N ARG A 167 -17.90 -3.46 6.30
CA ARG A 167 -18.70 -3.76 7.49
C ARG A 167 -17.92 -4.46 8.59
N LYS A 168 -16.67 -4.86 8.35
CA LYS A 168 -15.89 -5.60 9.36
C LYS A 168 -15.28 -4.61 10.36
N PRO A 169 -15.66 -4.67 11.65
CA PRO A 169 -15.05 -3.79 12.65
C PRO A 169 -13.55 -4.09 12.75
N HIS A 170 -12.76 -3.06 13.08
CA HIS A 170 -11.32 -3.21 13.36
C HIS A 170 -11.05 -4.31 14.41
N ASN A 171 -12.03 -4.56 15.30
CA ASN A 171 -11.97 -5.54 16.38
C ASN A 171 -12.66 -6.88 16.04
N ALA A 172 -13.18 -7.07 14.82
CA ALA A 172 -13.68 -8.38 14.41
C ALA A 172 -12.47 -9.32 14.31
N ARG A 173 -12.34 -10.17 15.34
CA ARG A 173 -11.34 -11.24 15.44
C ARG A 173 -11.08 -11.84 14.07
N HIS A 174 -9.82 -11.71 13.67
CA HIS A 174 -9.24 -12.13 12.40
C HIS A 174 -9.70 -13.53 12.00
N GLN A 175 -10.70 -13.62 11.12
CA GLN A 175 -11.05 -14.90 10.47
C GLN A 175 -10.08 -15.26 9.35
N ASN A 176 -9.14 -14.36 9.02
CA ASN A 176 -8.11 -14.59 8.02
C ASN A 176 -6.75 -14.72 8.68
N THR A 177 -6.04 -15.81 8.37
CA THR A 177 -4.64 -16.00 8.73
C THR A 177 -3.82 -14.84 8.16
N PRO A 178 -3.08 -14.09 8.99
CA PRO A 178 -2.23 -13.03 8.46
C PRO A 178 -1.14 -13.65 7.58
N ILE A 179 -0.72 -12.90 6.56
CA ILE A 179 0.44 -13.26 5.76
C ILE A 179 1.64 -12.48 6.27
N GLN A 180 2.78 -13.18 6.41
CA GLN A 180 4.06 -12.53 6.66
C GLN A 180 4.74 -12.25 5.33
N VAL A 181 5.12 -11.00 5.11
CA VAL A 181 5.81 -10.56 3.90
C VAL A 181 7.11 -9.88 4.32
N THR A 182 8.20 -10.22 3.67
CA THR A 182 9.48 -9.52 3.85
C THR A 182 9.64 -8.51 2.72
N LEU A 183 9.86 -7.25 3.09
CA LEU A 183 10.14 -6.19 2.13
C LEU A 183 11.61 -6.27 1.70
N CYS A 184 11.82 -6.75 0.48
CA CYS A 184 13.11 -6.62 -0.20
C CYS A 184 13.18 -5.22 -0.83
N THR A 185 14.09 -4.38 -0.34
CA THR A 185 14.43 -3.07 -0.91
C THR A 185 15.52 -3.21 -1.96
#